data_AF-A0A819WGP6-F1
#
_entry.id   AF-A0A819WGP6-F1
#
_cell.length_a   1.000
_cell.length_b   1.000
_cell.length_c   1.000
_cell.angle_alpha   90.00
_cell.angle_beta   90.00
_cell.angle_gamma   90.00
#
_symmetry.space_group_name_H-M   'P 1'
#
loop_
_entity.id
_entity.type
_entity.pdbx_description
1 polymer ?
#
loop_
_entity_poly.entity_id
_entity_poly.type
_entity_poly.pdbx_seq_one_letter_code
_entity_poly.pdbx_strand_id
1 'polypeptide(L)'
;MENDKLQSIPDYAFNHTELRYIWLGVDFRQTLQPLDHIGKYPFYNVPNLTSLRIFSPLLTKIGKYSLAINRRSTLIVDDLNHMLYIDIGGSMLNASSFEPTSLTRFRNRPVFLRLYNTSIDYLDEKIFQPFLETHPSSLLGVQDSNISRTCDYRSLWIKDEYCTNINWRENRVYGTTCCSL
;
A
#
# COMPACT_ATOMS: atom_id res chain seq x y z
N MET A 1 6.13 -21.25 -23.69
CA MET A 1 6.61 -20.66 -22.43
C MET A 1 5.48 -20.81 -21.43
N GLU A 2 5.61 -21.76 -20.50
CA GLU A 2 4.72 -21.82 -19.35
C GLU A 2 4.86 -20.49 -18.60
N ASN A 3 3.73 -19.87 -18.25
CA ASN A 3 3.74 -18.73 -17.35
C ASN A 3 4.27 -19.23 -16.01
N ASP A 4 5.53 -18.97 -15.71
CA ASP A 4 6.10 -19.21 -14.40
C ASP A 4 5.20 -18.51 -13.37
N LYS A 5 4.47 -19.32 -12.63
CA LYS A 5 3.52 -18.87 -11.63
C LYS A 5 4.32 -18.37 -10.43
N LEU A 6 4.44 -17.06 -10.32
CA LEU A 6 5.14 -16.41 -9.23
C LEU A 6 4.35 -16.63 -7.93
N GLN A 7 4.88 -17.48 -7.04
CA GLN A 7 4.28 -17.76 -5.73
C GLN A 7 4.65 -16.69 -4.70
N SER A 8 5.80 -16.05 -4.86
CA SER A 8 6.29 -15.02 -3.92
C SER A 8 7.13 -13.96 -4.61
N ILE A 9 7.20 -12.77 -4.02
CA ILE A 9 8.20 -11.76 -4.38
C ILE A 9 9.37 -11.92 -3.39
N PRO A 10 10.55 -12.38 -3.82
CA PRO A 10 11.66 -12.64 -2.91
C PRO A 10 12.30 -11.36 -2.37
N ASP A 11 13.12 -11.51 -1.34
CA ASP A 11 13.91 -10.42 -0.78
C ASP A 11 14.81 -9.79 -1.86
N TYR A 12 14.85 -8.45 -1.91
CA TYR A 12 15.65 -7.70 -2.90
C TYR A 12 15.41 -8.10 -4.38
N ALA A 13 14.20 -8.56 -4.71
CA ALA A 13 13.83 -9.04 -6.06
C ALA A 13 14.18 -8.07 -7.19
N PHE A 14 14.06 -6.76 -6.97
CA PHE A 14 14.29 -5.74 -7.99
C PHE A 14 15.53 -4.91 -7.67
N ASN A 15 16.46 -4.87 -8.62
CA ASN A 15 17.69 -4.10 -8.52
C ASN A 15 17.95 -3.33 -9.82
N HIS A 16 17.16 -2.29 -10.07
CA HIS A 16 17.22 -1.54 -11.32
C HIS A 16 16.88 -0.06 -11.09
N THR A 17 17.78 0.84 -11.47
CA THR A 17 17.58 2.28 -11.24
C THR A 17 16.55 2.87 -12.17
N GLU A 18 16.41 2.35 -13.39
CA GLU A 18 15.49 2.92 -14.40
C GLU A 18 14.05 2.41 -14.29
N LEU A 19 13.74 1.47 -13.39
CA LEU A 19 12.37 0.95 -13.28
C LEU A 19 11.46 2.02 -12.67
N ARG A 20 10.42 2.40 -13.44
CA ARG A 20 9.40 3.38 -13.03
C ARG A 20 8.04 2.75 -12.76
N TYR A 21 7.77 1.57 -13.31
CA TYR A 21 6.48 0.88 -13.20
C TYR A 21 6.72 -0.61 -12.94
N ILE A 22 6.10 -1.16 -11.90
CA ILE A 22 6.11 -2.59 -11.61
C ILE A 22 4.67 -3.03 -11.42
N TRP A 23 4.19 -3.94 -12.27
CA TRP A 23 2.85 -4.52 -12.19
C TRP A 23 2.95 -6.05 -12.04
N LEU A 24 2.41 -6.56 -10.95
CA LEU A 24 2.43 -7.98 -10.59
C LEU A 24 1.00 -8.45 -10.37
N GLY A 25 0.50 -9.30 -11.27
CA GLY A 25 -0.92 -9.63 -11.36
C GLY A 25 -1.73 -8.49 -11.99
N VAL A 26 -2.74 -8.85 -12.79
CA VAL A 26 -3.59 -7.87 -13.47
C VAL A 26 -5.05 -8.26 -13.27
N ASP A 27 -5.77 -7.42 -12.54
CA ASP A 27 -7.19 -7.57 -12.16
C ASP A 27 -8.11 -7.90 -13.36
N PHE A 28 -7.83 -7.31 -14.54
CA PHE A 28 -8.73 -7.40 -15.69
C PHE A 28 -8.41 -8.50 -16.71
N ARG A 29 -7.24 -9.16 -16.64
CA ARG A 29 -6.76 -10.08 -17.71
C ARG A 29 -6.58 -11.54 -17.28
N GLN A 30 -7.06 -11.91 -16.08
CA GLN A 30 -7.03 -13.29 -15.59
C GLN A 30 -5.62 -13.92 -15.53
N THR A 31 -4.54 -13.13 -15.58
CA THR A 31 -3.20 -13.63 -15.22
C THR A 31 -3.11 -13.65 -13.70
N LEU A 32 -3.78 -14.66 -13.13
CA LEU A 32 -3.69 -14.99 -11.72
C LEU A 32 -2.28 -15.50 -11.45
N GLN A 33 -1.49 -14.67 -10.76
CA GLN A 33 -0.27 -15.13 -10.11
C GLN A 33 -0.69 -15.69 -8.75
N PRO A 34 -0.27 -16.91 -8.37
CA PRO A 34 -0.59 -17.47 -7.06
C PRO A 34 0.31 -16.85 -5.97
N LEU A 35 0.48 -15.52 -6.03
CA LEU A 35 1.34 -14.79 -5.14
C LEU A 35 0.71 -14.74 -3.76
N ASP A 36 1.33 -15.39 -2.77
CA ASP A 36 0.79 -15.43 -1.40
C ASP A 36 1.55 -14.53 -0.42
N HIS A 37 2.81 -14.16 -0.72
CA HIS A 37 3.60 -13.28 0.13
C HIS A 37 4.62 -12.38 -0.59
N ILE A 38 4.97 -11.28 0.09
CA ILE A 38 6.03 -10.36 -0.30
C ILE A 38 7.14 -10.39 0.75
N GLY A 39 8.37 -10.65 0.30
CA GLY A 39 9.59 -10.63 1.12
C GLY A 39 10.03 -9.23 1.57
N LYS A 40 11.23 -9.15 2.12
CA LYS A 40 11.83 -7.93 2.67
C LYS A 40 12.58 -7.16 1.59
N TYR A 41 12.38 -5.85 1.54
CA TYR A 41 13.10 -4.96 0.61
C TYR A 41 13.06 -5.33 -0.89
N PRO A 42 12.02 -5.98 -1.43
CA PRO A 42 12.00 -6.36 -2.85
C PRO A 42 12.14 -5.16 -3.78
N PHE A 43 11.62 -3.99 -3.39
CA PHE A 43 11.65 -2.76 -4.17
C PHE A 43 12.67 -1.74 -3.66
N TYR A 44 13.59 -2.16 -2.79
CA TYR A 44 14.49 -1.20 -2.16
C TYR A 44 15.41 -0.54 -3.18
N ASN A 45 15.90 -1.29 -4.17
CA ASN A 45 16.84 -0.79 -5.17
C ASN A 45 16.18 -0.30 -6.47
N VAL A 46 14.92 0.14 -6.41
CA VAL A 46 14.21 0.81 -7.52
C VAL A 46 13.88 2.28 -7.17
N PRO A 47 14.90 3.15 -7.04
CA PRO A 47 14.74 4.51 -6.51
C PRO A 47 13.78 5.41 -7.32
N ASN A 48 13.61 5.10 -8.61
CA ASN A 48 12.79 5.87 -9.55
C ASN A 48 11.39 5.29 -9.76
N LEU A 49 10.99 4.27 -8.98
CA LEU A 49 9.67 3.66 -9.08
C LEU A 49 8.59 4.72 -8.84
N THR A 50 7.62 4.84 -9.73
CA THR A 50 6.50 5.80 -9.63
C THR A 50 5.18 5.10 -9.38
N SER A 51 5.04 3.86 -9.86
CA SER A 51 3.85 3.06 -9.68
C SER A 51 4.25 1.62 -9.38
N LEU A 52 3.68 1.09 -8.30
CA LEU A 52 3.72 -0.30 -7.91
C LEU A 52 2.29 -0.80 -7.87
N ARG A 53 1.97 -1.84 -8.64
CA ARG A 53 0.68 -2.52 -8.58
C ARG A 53 0.90 -3.99 -8.32
N ILE A 54 0.28 -4.49 -7.26
CA ILE A 54 0.32 -5.89 -6.86
C ILE A 54 -1.12 -6.35 -6.68
N PHE A 55 -1.50 -7.40 -7.41
CA PHE A 55 -2.78 -8.05 -7.25
C PHE A 55 -2.61 -9.56 -7.19
N SER A 56 -3.10 -10.18 -6.13
CA SER A 56 -3.27 -11.63 -6.09
C SER A 56 -4.37 -11.99 -5.10
N PRO A 57 -5.37 -12.80 -5.51
CA PRO A 57 -6.40 -13.28 -4.60
C PRO A 57 -5.86 -14.07 -3.40
N LEU A 58 -4.66 -14.66 -3.54
CA LEU A 58 -4.00 -15.48 -2.53
C LEU A 58 -3.05 -14.69 -1.62
N LEU A 59 -2.86 -13.38 -1.87
CA LEU A 59 -1.94 -12.55 -1.10
C LEU A 59 -2.40 -12.44 0.35
N THR A 60 -1.67 -13.07 1.25
CA THR A 60 -1.99 -13.14 2.68
C THR A 60 -0.94 -12.49 3.55
N LYS A 61 0.25 -12.20 3.01
CA LYS A 61 1.38 -11.68 3.79
C LYS A 61 2.18 -10.58 3.09
N ILE A 62 2.29 -9.44 3.78
CA ILE A 62 3.09 -8.28 3.42
C ILE A 62 4.20 -8.14 4.47
N GLY A 63 5.39 -8.63 4.13
CA GLY A 63 6.50 -8.76 5.07
C GLY A 63 7.07 -7.43 5.56
N LYS A 64 7.89 -7.50 6.61
CA LYS A 64 8.67 -6.38 7.16
C LYS A 64 9.44 -5.64 6.07
N TYR A 65 9.25 -4.31 5.99
CA TYR A 65 9.89 -3.44 4.98
C TYR A 65 9.65 -3.86 3.52
N SER A 66 8.59 -4.61 3.24
CA SER A 66 8.28 -5.10 1.89
C SER A 66 8.03 -3.97 0.89
N LEU A 67 7.53 -2.82 1.33
CA LEU A 67 7.28 -1.67 0.47
C LEU A 67 8.35 -0.56 0.58
N ALA A 68 9.44 -0.81 1.30
CA ALA A 68 10.50 0.18 1.46
C ALA A 68 11.18 0.49 0.13
N ILE A 69 11.45 1.78 -0.12
CA ILE A 69 12.15 2.25 -1.34
C ILE A 69 13.33 3.14 -0.95
N ASN A 70 14.50 2.85 -1.51
CA ASN A 70 15.71 3.64 -1.32
C ASN A 70 15.78 4.82 -2.31
N ARG A 71 14.85 5.77 -2.21
CA ARG A 71 14.99 7.00 -3.00
C ARG A 71 16.15 7.82 -2.44
N ARG A 72 17.10 8.18 -3.31
CA ARG A 72 18.31 8.93 -2.94
C ARG A 72 18.10 10.45 -2.86
N SER A 73 16.96 10.96 -3.32
CA SER A 73 16.66 12.40 -3.26
C SER A 73 16.38 12.83 -1.82
N THR A 74 17.19 13.76 -1.31
CA THR A 74 17.08 14.35 0.03
C THR A 74 16.16 15.57 0.07
N LEU A 75 15.70 16.05 -1.08
CA LEU A 75 14.72 17.13 -1.15
C LEU A 75 13.36 16.58 -0.70
N ILE A 76 12.76 17.21 0.31
CA ILE A 76 11.32 17.11 0.54
C ILE A 76 10.69 17.69 -0.71
N VAL A 77 10.02 16.85 -1.47
CA VAL A 77 9.30 17.29 -2.66
C VAL A 77 7.82 17.20 -2.34
N ASP A 78 7.26 18.30 -1.86
CA ASP A 78 5.82 18.51 -1.62
C ASP A 78 5.05 18.69 -2.94
N ASP A 79 5.38 17.88 -3.95
CA ASP A 79 4.73 17.91 -5.25
C ASP A 79 4.17 16.52 -5.57
N LEU A 80 2.87 16.49 -5.88
CA LEU A 80 2.14 15.30 -6.34
C LEU A 80 2.83 14.63 -7.55
N ASN A 81 3.61 15.38 -8.33
CA ASN A 81 4.43 14.86 -9.43
C ASN A 81 5.48 13.82 -8.99
N HIS A 82 5.78 13.76 -7.69
CA HIS A 82 6.78 12.86 -7.12
C HIS A 82 6.19 11.78 -6.20
N MET A 83 4.87 11.71 -6.14
CA MET A 83 4.15 10.70 -5.38
C MET A 83 4.51 9.29 -5.88
N LEU A 84 4.63 8.35 -4.95
CA LEU A 84 4.64 6.93 -5.27
C LEU A 84 3.21 6.40 -5.16
N TYR A 85 2.72 5.82 -6.25
CA TYR A 85 1.41 5.18 -6.28
C TYR A 85 1.59 3.69 -6.00
N ILE A 86 1.05 3.21 -4.90
CA ILE A 86 1.05 1.79 -4.54
C ILE A 86 -0.38 1.28 -4.52
N ASP A 87 -0.69 0.35 -5.42
CA ASP A 87 -1.92 -0.40 -5.46
C ASP A 87 -1.66 -1.82 -4.96
N ILE A 88 -2.28 -2.24 -3.85
CA ILE A 88 -2.22 -3.62 -3.36
C ILE A 88 -3.65 -4.17 -3.23
N GLY A 89 -3.91 -5.30 -3.88
CA GLY A 89 -5.24 -5.92 -3.85
C GLY A 89 -5.19 -7.44 -3.81
N GLY A 90 -6.28 -8.04 -3.36
CA GLY A 90 -6.38 -9.48 -3.17
C GLY A 90 -7.42 -9.85 -2.12
N SER A 91 -8.32 -10.77 -2.47
CA SER A 91 -9.45 -11.16 -1.62
C SER A 91 -9.03 -11.74 -0.26
N MET A 92 -7.85 -12.35 -0.15
CA MET A 92 -7.33 -12.87 1.12
C MET A 92 -6.56 -11.84 1.96
N LEU A 93 -6.27 -10.66 1.39
CA LEU A 93 -5.57 -9.60 2.10
C LEU A 93 -6.50 -9.01 3.16
N ASN A 94 -6.08 -9.08 4.42
CA ASN A 94 -6.85 -8.60 5.57
C ASN A 94 -5.93 -7.83 6.54
N ALA A 95 -6.48 -7.34 7.65
CA ALA A 95 -5.70 -6.51 8.58
C ALA A 95 -4.47 -7.22 9.16
N SER A 96 -4.52 -8.55 9.38
CA SER A 96 -3.39 -9.33 9.90
C SER A 96 -2.33 -9.66 8.84
N SER A 97 -2.60 -9.37 7.57
CA SER A 97 -1.66 -9.60 6.47
C SER A 97 -0.43 -8.70 6.52
N PHE A 98 -0.49 -7.58 7.23
CA PHE A 98 0.60 -6.61 7.30
C PHE A 98 1.47 -6.90 8.52
N GLU A 99 2.75 -7.21 8.31
CA GLU A 99 3.70 -7.27 9.42
C GLU A 99 3.99 -5.85 9.96
N PRO A 100 4.38 -5.72 11.23
CA PRO A 100 4.88 -4.46 11.76
C PRO A 100 5.98 -3.89 10.87
N THR A 101 5.94 -2.58 10.60
CA THR A 101 6.88 -1.84 9.74
C THR A 101 6.87 -2.21 8.24
N SER A 102 5.92 -3.03 7.77
CA SER A 102 5.71 -3.32 6.34
C SER A 102 5.54 -2.05 5.48
N LEU A 103 4.85 -1.05 6.02
CA LEU A 103 4.54 0.24 5.39
C LEU A 103 5.47 1.38 5.87
N THR A 104 6.78 1.14 5.94
CA THR A 104 7.74 2.16 6.42
C THR A 104 8.91 2.36 5.46
N ARG A 105 9.75 3.37 5.75
CA ARG A 105 11.00 3.69 5.02
C ARG A 105 10.78 4.18 3.57
N PHE A 106 9.88 5.14 3.39
CA PHE A 106 9.69 5.85 2.11
C PHE A 106 10.60 7.07 1.91
N ARG A 107 11.46 7.40 2.90
CA ARG A 107 12.46 8.49 2.85
C ARG A 107 11.89 9.85 2.41
N ASN A 108 10.89 10.34 3.13
CA ASN A 108 10.23 11.64 2.86
C ASN A 108 9.63 11.76 1.46
N ARG A 109 9.25 10.63 0.86
CA ARG A 109 8.48 10.62 -0.37
C ARG A 109 6.99 10.49 -0.04
N PRO A 110 6.12 11.36 -0.58
CA PRO A 110 4.68 11.14 -0.45
C PRO A 110 4.28 9.84 -1.16
N VAL A 111 3.48 9.04 -0.47
CA VAL A 111 2.95 7.77 -0.98
C VAL A 111 1.44 7.84 -0.97
N PHE A 112 0.84 7.48 -2.09
CA PHE A 112 -0.57 7.13 -2.11
C PHE A 112 -0.68 5.60 -2.15
N LEU A 113 -1.09 5.03 -1.01
CA LEU A 113 -1.37 3.60 -0.86
C LEU A 113 -2.86 3.38 -1.07
N ARG A 114 -3.22 2.54 -2.04
CA ARG A 114 -4.57 2.06 -2.25
C ARG A 114 -4.65 0.57 -1.98
N LEU A 115 -5.55 0.22 -1.05
CA LEU A 115 -6.00 -1.14 -0.80
C LEU A 115 -7.34 -1.30 -1.54
N TYR A 116 -7.44 -2.30 -2.42
CA TYR A 116 -8.61 -2.51 -3.26
C TYR A 116 -8.93 -4.00 -3.40
N ASN A 117 -10.22 -4.34 -3.42
CA ASN A 117 -10.68 -5.73 -3.48
C ASN A 117 -10.01 -6.60 -2.40
N THR A 118 -10.09 -6.13 -1.14
CA THR A 118 -9.48 -6.78 0.03
C THR A 118 -10.53 -7.15 1.07
N SER A 119 -10.20 -8.11 1.93
CA SER A 119 -11.00 -8.47 3.10
C SER A 119 -10.63 -7.66 4.35
N ILE A 120 -9.98 -6.50 4.19
CA ILE A 120 -9.62 -5.62 5.31
C ILE A 120 -10.88 -5.02 5.91
N ASP A 121 -11.12 -5.34 7.18
CA ASP A 121 -12.26 -4.94 8.01
C ASP A 121 -11.92 -3.81 9.00
N TYR A 122 -10.63 -3.63 9.34
CA TYR A 122 -10.12 -2.52 10.15
C TYR A 122 -8.69 -2.14 9.74
N LEU A 123 -8.24 -0.95 10.12
CA LEU A 123 -6.86 -0.48 9.94
C LEU A 123 -6.14 -0.46 11.30
N ASP A 124 -5.16 -1.34 11.48
CA ASP A 124 -4.33 -1.37 12.68
C ASP A 124 -3.52 -0.07 12.81
N GLU A 125 -3.81 0.71 13.84
CA GLU A 125 -3.13 1.97 14.16
C GLU A 125 -1.61 1.83 14.15
N LYS A 126 -1.06 0.74 14.72
CA LYS A 126 0.39 0.52 14.83
C LYS A 126 1.08 0.29 13.49
N ILE A 127 0.31 0.07 12.42
CA ILE A 127 0.81 -0.15 11.07
C ILE A 127 0.53 1.07 10.19
N PHE A 128 -0.72 1.55 10.20
CA PHE A 128 -1.19 2.57 9.25
C PHE A 128 -0.96 4.00 9.74
N GLN A 129 -0.96 4.28 11.04
CA GLN A 129 -0.63 5.63 11.55
C GLN A 129 0.85 5.96 11.26
N PRO A 130 1.84 5.10 11.59
CA PRO A 130 3.24 5.38 11.23
C PRO A 130 3.46 5.56 9.73
N PHE A 131 2.68 4.86 8.89
CA PHE A 131 2.69 5.06 7.44
C PHE A 131 2.27 6.49 7.06
N LEU A 132 1.13 6.96 7.56
CA LEU A 132 0.65 8.31 7.32
C LEU A 132 1.65 9.35 7.86
N GLU A 133 2.30 9.08 8.98
CA GLU A 133 3.33 9.97 9.54
C GLU A 133 4.64 10.01 8.74
N THR A 134 4.86 9.09 7.78
CA THR A 134 6.09 9.12 6.95
C THR A 134 6.21 10.38 6.10
N HIS A 135 5.08 11.00 5.73
CA HIS A 135 5.03 12.24 4.98
C HIS A 135 3.65 12.90 5.11
N PRO A 136 3.53 14.23 5.31
CA PRO A 136 2.24 14.91 5.47
C PRO A 136 1.30 14.73 4.27
N SER A 137 1.85 14.68 3.06
CA SER A 137 1.07 14.44 1.82
C SER A 137 0.84 12.96 1.47
N SER A 138 1.22 12.01 2.33
CA SER A 138 0.88 10.59 2.12
C SER A 138 -0.61 10.35 2.37
N LEU A 139 -1.19 9.49 1.54
CA LEU A 139 -2.63 9.18 1.48
C LEU A 139 -2.87 7.67 1.55
N LEU A 140 -4.01 7.29 2.11
CA LEU A 140 -4.50 5.91 2.18
C LEU A 140 -5.93 5.83 1.62
N GLY A 141 -6.10 5.02 0.57
CA GLY A 141 -7.41 4.68 0.01
C GLY A 141 -7.78 3.25 0.35
N VAL A 142 -8.99 3.01 0.84
CA VAL A 142 -9.52 1.67 1.17
C VAL A 142 -10.86 1.38 0.48
N GLN A 143 -11.05 1.98 -0.70
CA GLN A 143 -12.21 1.74 -1.54
C GLN A 143 -12.26 0.27 -1.96
N ASP A 144 -13.47 -0.30 -2.05
CA ASP A 144 -13.67 -1.71 -2.41
C ASP A 144 -13.05 -2.71 -1.41
N SER A 145 -12.94 -2.32 -0.13
CA SER A 145 -12.58 -3.18 1.00
C SER A 145 -13.75 -3.30 2.01
N ASN A 146 -13.75 -4.28 2.91
CA ASN A 146 -14.83 -4.43 3.90
C ASN A 146 -14.97 -3.20 4.83
N ILE A 147 -13.87 -2.58 5.23
CA ILE A 147 -13.84 -1.34 6.03
C ILE A 147 -14.51 -0.14 5.32
N SER A 148 -14.76 -0.22 4.01
CA SER A 148 -15.55 0.80 3.29
C SER A 148 -17.03 0.77 3.64
N ARG A 149 -17.52 -0.31 4.27
CA ARG A 149 -18.95 -0.53 4.57
C ARG A 149 -19.26 -0.37 6.05
N THR A 150 -18.31 -0.73 6.91
CA THR A 150 -18.47 -0.71 8.37
C THR A 150 -17.22 -0.14 9.02
N CYS A 151 -17.40 0.77 9.98
CA CYS A 151 -16.28 1.23 10.79
C CYS A 151 -16.14 0.36 12.03
N ASP A 152 -15.04 -0.38 12.11
CA ASP A 152 -14.65 -1.12 13.31
C ASP A 152 -14.02 -0.17 14.34
N TYR A 153 -14.28 -0.40 15.64
CA TYR A 153 -13.76 0.44 16.71
C TYR A 153 -12.23 0.53 16.73
N ARG A 154 -11.54 -0.50 16.24
CA ARG A 154 -10.08 -0.55 16.08
C ARG A 154 -9.55 0.48 15.08
N SER A 155 -10.41 1.07 14.26
CA SER A 155 -10.08 2.11 13.26
C SER A 155 -10.52 3.51 13.67
N LEU A 156 -11.04 3.71 14.90
CA LEU A 156 -11.56 5.01 15.33
C LEU A 156 -10.48 6.10 15.44
N TRP A 157 -9.21 5.72 15.62
CA TRP A 157 -8.06 6.63 15.61
C TRP A 157 -7.99 7.50 14.33
N ILE A 158 -8.60 7.04 13.24
CA ILE A 158 -8.63 7.76 11.96
C ILE A 158 -9.47 9.04 12.04
N LYS A 159 -10.54 9.03 12.84
CA LYS A 159 -11.60 10.03 12.82
C LYS A 159 -11.08 11.43 13.15
N ASP A 160 -10.26 11.55 14.18
CA ASP A 160 -9.89 12.86 14.72
C ASP A 160 -8.75 13.51 13.93
N GLU A 161 -7.82 12.72 13.40
CA GLU A 161 -6.58 13.22 12.80
C GLU A 161 -6.55 13.15 11.27
N TYR A 162 -7.31 12.24 10.66
CA TYR A 162 -7.18 11.92 9.24
C TYR A 162 -8.45 12.09 8.42
N CYS A 163 -9.57 12.39 9.09
CA CYS A 163 -10.87 12.76 8.51
C CYS A 163 -11.17 14.26 8.74
N THR A 164 -10.21 15.14 8.44
CA THR A 164 -10.24 16.54 8.86
C THR A 164 -11.20 17.43 8.08
N ASN A 165 -11.70 17.00 6.92
CA ASN A 165 -12.51 17.84 6.05
C ASN A 165 -13.82 17.19 5.62
N ILE A 166 -14.85 18.04 5.48
CA ILE A 166 -16.17 17.68 4.91
C ILE A 166 -16.01 17.19 3.46
N ASN A 167 -15.01 17.72 2.75
CA ASN A 167 -14.63 17.22 1.44
C ASN A 167 -13.73 15.99 1.60
N TRP A 168 -14.30 14.80 1.40
CA TRP A 168 -13.59 13.51 1.49
C TRP A 168 -12.31 13.43 0.66
N ARG A 169 -12.15 14.28 -0.37
CA ARG A 169 -10.94 14.36 -1.22
C ARG A 169 -9.74 14.99 -0.53
N GLU A 170 -9.96 15.67 0.60
CA GLU A 170 -8.92 16.32 1.40
C GLU A 170 -8.54 15.46 2.62
N ASN A 171 -9.25 14.36 2.86
CA ASN A 171 -8.92 13.42 3.91
C ASN A 171 -7.72 12.58 3.52
N ARG A 172 -6.82 12.37 4.49
CA ARG A 172 -5.62 11.55 4.31
C ARG A 172 -5.96 10.06 4.24
N VAL A 173 -7.07 9.68 4.86
CA VAL A 173 -7.67 8.35 4.71
C VAL A 173 -9.04 8.52 4.06
N TYR A 174 -9.30 7.81 2.96
CA TYR A 174 -10.56 7.93 2.25
C TYR A 174 -11.11 6.58 1.76
N GLY A 175 -12.42 6.56 1.47
CA GLY A 175 -13.13 5.33 1.11
C GLY A 175 -13.52 4.47 2.32
N THR A 176 -13.46 5.01 3.54
CA THR A 176 -13.94 4.37 4.78
C THR A 176 -15.17 5.09 5.31
N THR A 177 -16.08 4.36 5.97
CA THR A 177 -17.20 4.95 6.71
C THR A 177 -16.81 5.49 8.08
N CYS A 178 -15.58 5.25 8.55
CA CYS A 178 -15.08 5.77 9.82
C CYS A 178 -15.03 7.30 9.89
N CYS A 179 -14.94 7.98 8.74
CA CYS A 179 -14.98 9.44 8.67
C CYS A 179 -16.39 10.04 8.78
N SER A 180 -17.44 9.21 8.84
CA SER A 180 -18.84 9.65 8.83
C SER A 180 -19.63 9.27 10.08
N LEU A 181 -18.98 8.63 11.06
CA LEU A 181 -19.50 8.42 12.41
C LEU A 181 -19.30 9.67 13.26
#